data_AF-M6ZX85-F1
#
_entry.id   AF-M6ZX85-F1
#
_cell.length_a   1.000
_cell.length_b   1.000
_cell.length_c   1.000
_cell.angle_alpha   90.00
_cell.angle_beta   90.00
_cell.angle_gamma   90.00
#
_symmetry.space_group_name_H-M   'P 1'
#
loop_
_entity.id
_entity.type
_entity.pdbx_description
1 polymer ?
#
loop_
_entity_poly.entity_id
_entity_poly.type
_entity_poly.pdbx_seq_one_letter_code
_entity_poly.pdbx_strand_id
1 'polypeptide(L)'
;MNLVFCRNVLIYFKRELQNQVHHLFLESLVKGGILCLGSKEGISYGGLAEKYESLDSKQKIYKKNIRIIYYKIRMNYEAIVIGVSAGGINAMKTILPTLPTQFGIPIVIVQHIGARSDGEWFRILEKLCNIKIKEAEEKEEIKSGMVYVAPPNYHLLIEKDKTFSFSIGERVNFSRPSIDVLFETASEVYEDKLIGVILTGANSDGAQGLKKLKKTAVWRLFKIL
;
A
#
# COMPACT_ATOMS: atom_id res chain seq x y z
N MET A 1 13.22 9.65 -9.99
CA MET A 1 13.44 8.19 -9.98
C MET A 1 12.46 7.59 -8.99
N ASN A 2 11.78 6.48 -9.29
CA ASN A 2 11.00 5.73 -8.30
C ASN A 2 11.29 4.22 -8.42
N LEU A 3 10.94 3.47 -7.38
CA LEU A 3 11.43 2.12 -7.14
C LEU A 3 10.27 1.21 -6.75
N VAL A 4 10.24 0.00 -7.31
CA VAL A 4 9.28 -1.06 -6.96
C VAL A 4 10.07 -2.31 -6.58
N PHE A 5 9.85 -2.81 -5.36
CA PHE A 5 10.35 -4.10 -4.92
C PHE A 5 9.21 -5.10 -4.83
N CYS A 6 9.33 -6.20 -5.56
CA CYS A 6 8.41 -7.33 -5.48
C CYS A 6 9.24 -8.60 -5.59
N ARG A 7 9.81 -9.06 -4.47
CA ARG A 7 10.73 -10.21 -4.46
C ARG A 7 10.07 -11.43 -3.86
N ASN A 8 10.14 -12.55 -4.60
CA ASN A 8 9.68 -13.87 -4.18
C ASN A 8 8.17 -13.94 -3.85
N VAL A 9 7.38 -13.10 -4.50
CA VAL A 9 5.94 -12.94 -4.29
C VAL A 9 5.14 -13.47 -5.47
N LEU A 10 5.58 -13.19 -6.69
CA LEU A 10 4.95 -13.62 -7.94
C LEU A 10 4.96 -15.13 -8.10
N ILE A 11 5.92 -15.83 -7.49
CA ILE A 11 5.98 -17.30 -7.48
C ILE A 11 4.73 -17.97 -6.89
N TYR A 12 3.94 -17.25 -6.10
CA TYR A 12 2.69 -17.74 -5.52
C TYR A 12 1.46 -17.53 -6.41
N PHE A 13 1.63 -16.87 -7.57
CA PHE A 13 0.54 -16.53 -8.47
C PHE A 13 0.53 -17.41 -9.72
N LYS A 14 -0.67 -17.68 -10.24
CA LYS A 14 -0.84 -18.23 -11.59
C LYS A 14 -0.40 -17.19 -12.63
N ARG A 15 -0.03 -17.65 -13.83
CA ARG A 15 0.57 -16.81 -14.89
C ARG A 15 -0.30 -15.59 -15.26
N GLU A 16 -1.61 -15.75 -15.26
CA GLU A 16 -2.56 -14.69 -15.60
C GLU A 16 -2.45 -13.52 -14.61
N LEU A 17 -2.34 -13.85 -13.31
CA LEU A 17 -2.22 -12.85 -12.25
C LEU A 17 -0.81 -12.25 -12.19
N GLN A 18 0.24 -13.03 -12.46
CA GLN A 18 1.60 -12.50 -12.61
C GLN A 18 1.64 -11.41 -13.70
N ASN A 19 1.01 -11.66 -14.86
CA ASN A 19 0.95 -10.70 -15.95
C ASN A 19 0.23 -9.40 -15.54
N GLN A 20 -0.93 -9.52 -14.89
CA GLN A 20 -1.65 -8.34 -14.38
C GLN A 20 -0.78 -7.53 -13.42
N VAL A 21 -0.07 -8.19 -12.49
CA VAL A 21 0.81 -7.51 -11.53
C VAL A 21 2.01 -6.85 -12.24
N HIS A 22 2.60 -7.48 -13.25
CA HIS A 22 3.66 -6.86 -14.04
C HIS A 22 3.20 -5.63 -14.83
N HIS A 23 1.97 -5.64 -15.36
CA HIS A 23 1.38 -4.46 -16.01
C HIS A 23 1.24 -3.29 -15.03
N LEU A 24 0.82 -3.56 -13.79
CA LEU A 24 0.78 -2.53 -12.75
C LEU A 24 2.16 -1.99 -12.43
N PHE A 25 3.17 -2.85 -12.27
CA PHE A 25 4.54 -2.38 -12.03
C PHE A 25 5.00 -1.43 -13.13
N LEU A 26 4.70 -1.79 -14.38
CA LEU A 26 5.01 -0.93 -15.51
C LEU A 26 4.30 0.42 -15.42
N GLU A 27 2.99 0.47 -15.19
CA GLU A 27 2.23 1.71 -15.06
C GLU A 27 2.72 2.55 -13.87
N SER A 28 3.12 1.87 -12.79
CA SER A 28 3.53 2.47 -11.54
C SER A 28 4.93 3.11 -11.57
N LEU A 29 5.81 2.66 -12.48
CA LEU A 29 7.19 3.14 -12.61
C LEU A 29 7.28 4.34 -13.56
N VAL A 30 7.97 5.39 -13.14
CA VAL A 30 8.36 6.51 -14.03
C VAL A 30 9.44 6.04 -15.01
N LYS A 31 9.68 6.79 -16.08
CA LYS A 31 10.79 6.49 -17.01
C LYS A 31 12.11 6.45 -16.24
N GLY A 32 12.90 5.40 -16.46
CA GLY A 32 14.13 5.15 -15.72
C GLY A 32 13.94 4.65 -14.29
N GLY A 33 12.70 4.48 -13.82
CA GLY A 33 12.40 3.85 -12.54
C GLY A 33 12.85 2.39 -12.51
N ILE A 34 13.14 1.89 -11.32
CA ILE A 34 13.78 0.59 -11.09
C ILE A 34 12.74 -0.41 -10.57
N LEU A 35 12.70 -1.61 -11.15
CA LEU A 35 11.96 -2.77 -10.67
C LEU A 35 12.95 -3.82 -10.18
N CYS A 36 12.75 -4.30 -8.95
CA CYS A 36 13.53 -5.37 -8.36
C CYS A 36 12.62 -6.57 -8.12
N LEU A 37 12.92 -7.70 -8.75
CA LEU A 37 12.21 -8.96 -8.56
C LEU A 37 13.04 -9.98 -7.79
N GLY A 38 12.42 -11.08 -7.37
CA GLY A 38 13.06 -12.22 -6.73
C GLY A 38 13.78 -13.11 -7.73
N SER A 39 14.74 -13.89 -7.25
CA SER A 39 15.63 -14.73 -8.09
C SER A 39 14.90 -15.74 -8.99
N LYS A 40 13.71 -16.20 -8.56
CA LYS A 40 12.85 -17.14 -9.28
C LYS A 40 11.78 -16.46 -10.14
N GLU A 41 11.85 -15.13 -10.27
CA GLU A 41 10.85 -14.30 -10.95
C GLU A 41 11.49 -13.61 -12.16
N GLY A 42 10.66 -13.17 -13.09
CA GLY A 42 11.13 -12.52 -14.29
C GLY A 42 10.02 -11.82 -15.06
N ILE A 43 10.42 -10.86 -15.89
CA ILE A 43 9.55 -10.06 -16.76
C ILE A 43 9.32 -10.70 -18.14
N SER A 44 9.61 -12.00 -18.28
CA SER A 44 9.64 -12.71 -19.56
C SER A 44 8.26 -12.94 -20.19
N TYR A 45 7.18 -12.55 -19.52
CA TYR A 45 5.81 -12.86 -19.91
C TYR A 45 5.06 -11.60 -20.40
N GLY A 46 4.18 -11.77 -21.39
CA GLY A 46 3.26 -10.72 -21.83
C GLY A 46 3.86 -9.55 -22.63
N GLY A 47 5.02 -9.72 -23.28
CA GLY A 47 5.65 -8.66 -24.09
C GLY A 47 6.17 -7.46 -23.28
N LEU A 48 6.31 -7.64 -21.96
CA LEU A 48 6.80 -6.60 -21.05
C LEU A 48 8.33 -6.51 -21.01
N ALA A 49 9.03 -7.58 -21.40
CA ALA A 49 10.49 -7.63 -21.40
C ALA A 49 11.12 -6.47 -22.17
N GLU A 50 10.55 -6.11 -23.33
CA GLU A 50 11.02 -5.02 -24.19
C GLU A 50 10.86 -3.63 -23.55
N LYS A 51 10.01 -3.51 -22.53
CA LYS A 51 9.72 -2.24 -21.84
C LYS A 51 10.69 -1.98 -20.68
N TYR A 52 11.58 -2.93 -20.40
CA TYR A 52 12.58 -2.85 -19.36
C TYR A 52 13.98 -3.15 -19.91
N GLU A 53 14.95 -2.43 -19.39
CA GLU A 53 16.38 -2.71 -19.54
C GLU A 53 16.85 -3.49 -18.30
N SER A 54 17.54 -4.61 -18.47
CA SER A 54 18.13 -5.32 -17.32
C SER A 54 19.40 -4.61 -16.88
N LEU A 55 19.42 -4.12 -15.64
CA LEU A 55 20.61 -3.52 -15.04
C LEU A 55 21.49 -4.57 -14.36
N ASP A 56 20.87 -5.55 -13.73
CA ASP A 56 21.55 -6.72 -13.15
C ASP A 56 20.63 -7.94 -13.30
N SER A 57 20.99 -8.83 -14.21
CA SER A 57 20.20 -10.03 -14.51
C SER A 57 20.27 -11.09 -13.42
N LYS A 58 21.35 -11.13 -12.63
CA LYS A 58 21.54 -12.06 -11.52
C LYS A 58 20.69 -11.64 -10.31
N GLN A 59 20.66 -10.34 -10.03
CA GLN A 59 19.86 -9.75 -8.95
C GLN A 59 18.42 -9.38 -9.38
N LYS A 60 18.06 -9.65 -10.64
CA LYS A 60 16.73 -9.38 -11.21
C LYS A 60 16.31 -7.91 -11.05
N ILE A 61 17.24 -7.02 -11.39
CA ILE A 61 17.06 -5.57 -11.38
C ILE A 61 16.84 -5.09 -12.80
N TYR A 62 15.76 -4.35 -12.97
CA TYR A 62 15.28 -3.85 -14.25
C TYR A 62 15.02 -2.35 -14.18
N LYS A 63 15.22 -1.64 -15.28
CA LYS A 63 14.97 -0.21 -15.42
C LYS A 63 13.94 0.01 -16.52
N LYS A 64 12.88 0.77 -16.27
CA LYS A 64 11.85 1.03 -17.28
C LYS A 64 12.44 1.84 -18.44
N ASN A 65 12.43 1.25 -19.64
CA ASN A 65 13.02 1.78 -20.87
C ASN A 65 11.96 2.06 -21.94
N ILE A 66 11.03 2.96 -21.65
CA ILE A 66 10.03 3.40 -22.63
C ILE A 66 10.39 4.81 -23.15
N ARG A 67 10.49 4.94 -24.48
CA ARG A 67 10.44 6.23 -25.20
C ARG A 67 8.96 6.56 -25.45
N ILE A 68 8.34 7.33 -24.56
CA ILE A 68 7.03 7.97 -24.79
C ILE A 68 7.17 9.47 -24.52
N ILE A 69 6.66 10.28 -25.45
CA ILE A 69 6.43 11.71 -25.29
C ILE A 69 5.25 11.84 -24.30
N TYR A 70 5.48 12.37 -23.10
CA TYR A 70 4.39 12.60 -22.14
C TYR A 70 4.02 14.09 -22.12
N TYR A 71 2.74 14.39 -22.31
CA TYR A 71 2.11 15.41 -21.47
C TYR A 71 2.23 14.90 -20.03
N LYS A 72 2.91 15.67 -19.19
CA LYS A 72 3.13 15.38 -17.76
C LYS A 72 1.78 15.50 -17.03
N ILE A 73 0.97 14.46 -17.05
CA ILE A 73 -0.15 14.36 -16.11
C ILE A 73 0.49 14.07 -14.74
N ARG A 74 0.61 15.11 -13.91
CA ARG A 74 0.92 14.94 -12.50
C ARG A 74 -0.31 14.30 -11.85
N MET A 75 -0.28 12.99 -11.65
CA MET A 75 -1.23 12.34 -10.74
C MET A 75 -0.93 12.86 -9.33
N ASN A 76 -1.80 13.70 -8.80
CA ASN A 76 -1.67 14.28 -7.47
C ASN A 76 -2.42 13.38 -6.49
N TYR A 77 -1.75 12.34 -5.99
CA TYR A 77 -2.31 11.48 -4.95
C TYR A 77 -2.49 12.27 -3.65
N GLU A 78 -3.64 12.09 -3.01
CA GLU A 78 -4.04 12.86 -1.83
C GLU A 78 -4.02 12.02 -0.55
N ALA A 79 -4.00 10.68 -0.65
CA ALA A 79 -3.87 9.79 0.50
C ALA A 79 -3.31 8.41 0.11
N ILE A 80 -2.75 7.72 1.10
CA ILE A 80 -2.36 6.31 1.03
C ILE A 80 -3.08 5.56 2.14
N VAL A 81 -3.79 4.48 1.82
CA VAL A 81 -4.34 3.54 2.82
C VAL A 81 -3.56 2.23 2.79
N ILE A 82 -3.18 1.74 3.98
CA ILE A 82 -2.41 0.51 4.14
C ILE A 82 -3.17 -0.47 5.02
N GLY A 83 -3.44 -1.66 4.48
CA GLY A 83 -3.99 -2.78 5.23
C GLY A 83 -2.90 -3.78 5.60
N VAL A 84 -2.82 -4.16 6.87
CA VAL A 84 -1.73 -4.98 7.42
C VAL A 84 -2.27 -6.10 8.31
N SER A 85 -1.76 -7.32 8.13
CA SER A 85 -2.21 -8.49 8.89
C SER A 85 -1.02 -9.28 9.49
N ALA A 86 -1.08 -10.62 9.55
CA ALA A 86 -0.03 -11.46 10.13
C ALA A 86 1.35 -11.19 9.51
N GLY A 87 2.36 -10.92 10.34
CA GLY A 87 3.74 -10.62 9.91
C GLY A 87 3.99 -9.17 9.43
N GLY A 88 2.94 -8.37 9.25
CA GLY A 88 3.06 -7.09 8.57
C GLY A 88 3.65 -5.96 9.43
N ILE A 89 3.73 -6.16 10.76
CA ILE A 89 4.53 -5.29 11.64
C ILE A 89 5.99 -5.24 11.20
N ASN A 90 6.58 -6.36 10.77
CA ASN A 90 7.95 -6.37 10.27
C ASN A 90 8.08 -5.58 8.95
N ALA A 91 7.10 -5.73 8.05
CA ALA A 91 7.05 -4.95 6.82
C ALA A 91 6.93 -3.44 7.10
N MET A 92 6.10 -3.04 8.06
CA MET A 92 6.00 -1.63 8.50
C MET A 92 7.32 -1.13 9.09
N LYS A 93 8.00 -1.92 9.92
CA LYS A 93 9.33 -1.58 10.48
C LYS A 93 10.41 -1.44 9.40
N THR A 94 10.24 -2.07 8.24
CA THR A 94 11.15 -1.91 7.11
C THR A 94 10.78 -0.72 6.23
N ILE A 95 9.48 -0.47 5.99
CA ILE A 95 9.02 0.55 5.04
C ILE A 95 8.97 1.93 5.69
N LEU A 96 8.26 2.09 6.80
CA LEU A 96 7.94 3.41 7.35
C LEU A 96 9.19 4.23 7.74
N PRO A 97 10.27 3.63 8.30
CA PRO A 97 11.51 4.36 8.57
C PRO A 97 12.24 4.90 7.33
N THR A 98 11.97 4.34 6.15
CA THR A 98 12.58 4.80 4.90
C THR A 98 11.87 6.01 4.30
N LEU A 99 10.72 6.39 4.85
CA LEU A 99 9.98 7.56 4.41
C LEU A 99 10.69 8.85 4.86
N PRO A 100 10.86 9.84 3.95
CA PRO A 100 11.44 11.12 4.33
C PRO A 100 10.52 11.87 5.29
N THR A 101 11.09 12.68 6.19
CA THR A 101 10.31 13.50 7.13
C THR A 101 9.32 14.44 6.43
N GLN A 102 9.62 14.89 5.20
CA GLN A 102 8.75 15.74 4.38
C GLN A 102 7.86 14.93 3.40
N PHE A 103 7.51 13.69 3.73
CA PHE A 103 6.61 12.89 2.90
C PHE A 103 5.20 13.52 2.87
N GLY A 104 4.89 14.30 1.85
CA GLY A 104 3.71 15.17 1.79
C GLY A 104 2.36 14.51 1.51
N ILE A 105 2.22 13.19 1.68
CA ILE A 105 0.95 12.48 1.49
C ILE A 105 0.60 11.77 2.81
N PRO A 106 -0.61 11.96 3.36
CA PRO A 106 -1.03 11.23 4.56
C PRO A 106 -1.09 9.73 4.31
N ILE A 107 -0.69 8.95 5.31
CA ILE A 107 -0.77 7.49 5.29
C ILE A 107 -1.72 7.06 6.40
N VAL A 108 -2.72 6.24 6.09
CA VAL A 108 -3.67 5.71 7.07
C VAL A 108 -3.55 4.18 7.09
N ILE A 109 -3.35 3.60 8.25
CA ILE A 109 -2.99 2.19 8.42
C ILE A 109 -4.03 1.47 9.28
N VAL A 110 -4.55 0.36 8.76
CA VAL A 110 -5.25 -0.64 9.57
C VAL A 110 -4.34 -1.84 9.75
N GLN A 111 -3.96 -2.12 11.00
CA GLN A 111 -3.30 -3.36 11.39
C GLN A 111 -4.31 -4.26 12.10
N HIS A 112 -4.42 -5.52 11.68
CA HIS A 112 -5.15 -6.52 12.45
C HIS A 112 -4.40 -6.77 13.76
N ILE A 113 -4.95 -6.24 14.85
CA ILE A 113 -4.46 -6.42 16.21
C ILE A 113 -5.51 -7.17 17.02
N GLY A 114 -5.07 -8.04 17.93
CA GLY A 114 -5.96 -8.64 18.91
C GLY A 114 -6.50 -7.57 19.86
N ALA A 115 -7.72 -7.74 20.38
CA ALA A 115 -8.38 -6.79 21.29
C ALA A 115 -7.59 -6.50 22.59
N ARG A 116 -6.58 -7.31 22.91
CA ARG A 116 -5.68 -7.18 24.07
C ARG A 116 -4.27 -6.71 23.71
N SER A 117 -4.04 -6.21 22.50
CA SER A 117 -2.73 -5.65 22.16
C SER A 117 -2.43 -4.47 23.08
N ASP A 118 -1.26 -4.51 23.70
CA ASP A 118 -0.72 -3.52 24.63
C ASP A 118 -0.15 -2.26 23.94
N GLY A 119 -0.23 -2.19 22.60
CA GLY A 119 0.28 -1.07 21.82
C GLY A 119 1.81 -0.98 21.76
N GLU A 120 2.56 -2.00 22.21
CA GLU A 120 4.03 -1.95 22.18
C GLU A 120 4.59 -1.79 20.76
N TRP A 121 3.95 -2.44 19.79
CA TRP A 121 4.34 -2.36 18.39
C TRP A 121 4.24 -0.92 17.85
N PHE A 122 3.24 -0.16 18.30
CA PHE A 122 3.03 1.22 17.90
C PHE A 122 4.16 2.10 18.44
N ARG A 123 4.51 1.95 19.72
CA ARG A 123 5.64 2.65 20.35
C ARG A 123 6.97 2.34 19.67
N ILE A 124 7.17 1.10 19.22
CA ILE A 124 8.38 0.73 18.47
C ILE A 124 8.41 1.46 17.12
N LEU A 125 7.30 1.50 16.39
CA LEU A 125 7.24 2.22 15.11
C LEU A 125 7.47 3.72 15.29
N GLU A 126 6.86 4.33 16.31
CA GLU A 126 7.05 5.75 16.65
C GLU A 126 8.52 6.10 16.87
N LYS A 127 9.29 5.22 17.53
CA LYS A 127 10.73 5.42 17.73
C LYS A 127 11.57 5.21 16.48
N LEU A 128 11.13 4.36 15.56
CA LEU A 128 11.89 4.01 14.36
C LEU A 128 11.62 4.97 13.18
N CYS A 129 10.48 5.65 13.16
CA CYS A 129 10.05 6.45 12.03
C CYS A 129 10.53 7.90 12.12
N ASN A 130 10.99 8.44 11.00
CA ASN A 130 11.32 9.87 10.87
C ASN A 130 10.11 10.74 10.54
N ILE A 131 9.02 10.11 10.08
CA ILE A 131 7.72 10.73 9.85
C ILE A 131 6.88 10.64 11.12
N LYS A 132 6.07 11.67 11.39
CA LYS A 132 5.18 11.65 12.56
C LYS A 132 4.13 10.54 12.38
N ILE A 133 3.98 9.72 13.42
CA ILE A 133 3.01 8.64 13.48
C ILE A 133 2.17 8.79 14.75
N LYS A 134 0.84 8.64 14.63
CA LYS A 134 -0.09 8.66 15.77
C LYS A 134 -1.23 7.66 15.56
N GLU A 135 -1.88 7.26 16.63
CA GLU A 135 -3.22 6.65 16.52
C GLU A 135 -4.21 7.73 16.07
N ALA A 136 -5.15 7.38 15.20
CA ALA A 136 -6.20 8.29 14.75
C ALA A 136 -7.11 8.68 15.92
N GLU A 137 -7.65 9.90 15.89
CA GLU A 137 -8.66 10.38 16.84
C GLU A 137 -10.01 10.64 16.13
N GLU A 138 -11.10 10.45 16.86
CA GLU A 138 -12.46 10.69 16.37
C GLU A 138 -12.61 12.15 15.91
N LYS A 139 -13.13 12.37 14.69
CA LYS A 139 -13.32 13.67 14.04
C LYS A 139 -12.04 14.45 13.78
N GLU A 140 -10.87 13.83 13.88
CA GLU A 140 -9.60 14.46 13.51
C GLU A 140 -9.50 14.63 11.99
N GLU A 141 -9.02 15.80 11.55
CA GLU A 141 -8.69 16.09 10.15
C GLU A 141 -7.42 15.35 9.69
N ILE A 142 -7.47 14.73 8.52
CA ILE A 142 -6.35 13.99 7.94
C ILE A 142 -5.29 14.95 7.37
N LYS A 143 -4.22 15.17 8.14
CA LYS A 143 -3.11 16.05 7.76
C LYS A 143 -2.03 15.35 6.92
N SER A 144 -1.56 16.03 5.88
CA SER A 144 -0.37 15.68 5.11
C SER A 144 0.88 15.58 6.00
N GLY A 145 1.82 14.68 5.66
CA GLY A 145 3.03 14.48 6.45
C GLY A 145 2.85 13.64 7.70
N MET A 146 1.70 12.98 7.85
CA MET A 146 1.36 12.18 9.02
C MET A 146 1.03 10.73 8.63
N VAL A 147 1.42 9.81 9.50
CA VAL A 147 0.95 8.42 9.51
C VAL A 147 -0.07 8.26 10.62
N TYR A 148 -1.27 7.81 10.27
CA TYR A 148 -2.34 7.50 11.21
C TYR A 148 -2.53 5.99 11.30
N VAL A 149 -2.74 5.50 12.52
CA VAL A 149 -3.01 4.10 12.80
C VAL A 149 -4.42 3.96 13.37
N ALA A 150 -5.19 3.02 12.84
CA ALA A 150 -6.52 2.71 13.35
C ALA A 150 -6.45 2.17 14.80
N PRO A 151 -7.23 2.72 15.74
CA PRO A 151 -7.27 2.23 17.10
C PRO A 151 -7.90 0.84 17.19
N PRO A 152 -7.56 0.03 18.21
CA PRO A 152 -8.21 -1.26 18.44
C PRO A 152 -9.70 -1.11 18.72
N ASN A 153 -10.48 -2.15 18.44
CA ASN A 153 -11.90 -2.27 18.78
C ASN A 153 -12.87 -1.32 18.06
N TYR A 154 -12.38 -0.45 17.18
CA TYR A 154 -13.20 0.39 16.31
C TYR A 154 -12.87 0.12 14.85
N HIS A 155 -13.83 0.26 13.95
CA HIS A 155 -13.53 0.49 12.54
C HIS A 155 -13.10 1.94 12.38
N LEU A 156 -12.05 2.18 11.59
CA LEU A 156 -11.64 3.51 11.16
C LEU A 156 -12.22 3.79 9.78
N LEU A 157 -12.99 4.87 9.67
CA LEU A 157 -13.61 5.35 8.44
C LEU A 157 -13.03 6.71 8.08
N ILE A 158 -13.09 7.05 6.79
CA ILE A 158 -12.79 8.39 6.29
C ILE A 158 -14.08 9.02 5.77
N GLU A 159 -14.43 10.18 6.34
CA GLU A 159 -15.60 10.95 5.96
C GLU A 159 -15.32 11.87 4.75
N LYS A 160 -16.38 12.36 4.10
CA LYS A 160 -16.28 13.22 2.90
C LYS A 160 -15.54 14.53 3.13
N ASP A 161 -15.56 15.03 4.36
CA ASP A 161 -14.81 16.22 4.79
C ASP A 161 -13.34 15.92 5.12
N LYS A 162 -12.87 14.68 4.85
CA LYS A 162 -11.53 14.17 5.13
C LYS A 162 -11.18 14.19 6.61
N THR A 163 -12.17 13.91 7.44
CA THR A 163 -11.99 13.60 8.87
C THR A 163 -12.12 12.10 9.13
N PHE A 164 -11.63 11.65 10.28
CA PHE A 164 -11.86 10.27 10.75
C PHE A 164 -13.18 10.14 11.49
N SER A 165 -13.83 8.98 11.33
CA SER A 165 -14.92 8.55 12.19
C SER A 165 -14.74 7.09 12.62
N PHE A 166 -15.22 6.77 13.82
CA PHE A 166 -15.11 5.45 14.41
C PHE A 166 -16.47 4.78 14.45
N SER A 167 -16.48 3.50 14.07
CA SER A 167 -17.69 2.67 14.16
C SER A 167 -17.45 1.44 15.03
N ILE A 168 -18.41 1.18 15.91
CA ILE A 168 -18.53 -0.07 16.69
C ILE A 168 -19.41 -1.11 16.00
N GLY A 169 -19.66 -0.96 14.70
CA GLY A 169 -20.42 -1.91 13.89
C GLY A 169 -19.89 -3.34 13.96
N GLU A 170 -20.63 -4.26 13.37
CA GLU A 170 -20.25 -5.67 13.33
C GLU A 170 -18.87 -5.88 12.73
N ARG A 171 -18.15 -6.91 13.24
CA ARG A 171 -16.83 -7.25 12.71
C ARG A 171 -16.96 -7.64 11.24
N VAL A 172 -16.21 -6.97 10.38
CA VAL A 172 -16.08 -7.33 8.96
C VAL A 172 -14.93 -8.30 8.81
N ASN A 173 -15.15 -9.44 8.15
CA ASN A 173 -14.16 -10.53 8.05
C ASN A 173 -13.57 -10.93 9.41
N PHE A 174 -14.42 -10.99 10.45
CA PHE A 174 -14.04 -11.29 11.84
C PHE A 174 -13.07 -10.28 12.48
N SER A 175 -12.83 -9.13 11.86
CA SER A 175 -11.82 -8.15 12.26
C SER A 175 -12.46 -6.80 12.62
N ARG A 176 -11.91 -6.13 13.64
CA ARG A 176 -12.21 -4.75 14.01
C ARG A 176 -10.99 -4.14 14.73
N PRO A 177 -10.21 -3.25 14.09
CA PRO A 177 -10.47 -2.62 12.78
C PRO A 177 -10.40 -3.60 11.60
N SER A 178 -11.15 -3.28 10.53
CA SER A 178 -11.16 -4.05 9.26
C SER A 178 -10.55 -3.22 8.15
N ILE A 179 -9.75 -3.88 7.30
CA ILE A 179 -9.08 -3.25 6.16
C ILE A 179 -10.12 -2.86 5.10
N ASP A 180 -11.11 -3.73 4.86
CA ASP A 180 -12.16 -3.47 3.87
C ASP A 180 -12.92 -2.17 4.16
N VAL A 181 -13.26 -1.91 5.43
CA VAL A 181 -14.00 -0.71 5.84
C VAL A 181 -13.20 0.58 5.58
N LEU A 182 -11.91 0.60 5.94
CA LEU A 182 -11.05 1.74 5.65
C LEU A 182 -10.93 1.94 4.13
N PHE A 183 -10.69 0.87 3.38
CA PHE A 183 -10.45 0.95 1.95
C PHE A 183 -11.69 1.41 1.19
N GLU A 184 -12.88 0.92 1.57
CA GLU A 184 -14.13 1.31 0.96
C GLU A 184 -14.41 2.81 1.18
N THR A 185 -14.40 3.26 2.43
CA THR A 185 -14.67 4.68 2.76
C THR A 185 -13.63 5.63 2.15
N ALA A 186 -12.35 5.28 2.23
CA ALA A 186 -11.30 6.06 1.58
C ALA A 186 -11.50 6.13 0.06
N SER A 187 -11.90 5.03 -0.59
CA SER A 187 -12.11 4.99 -2.04
C SER A 187 -13.25 5.89 -2.53
N GLU A 188 -14.24 6.10 -1.68
CA GLU A 188 -15.38 6.98 -1.96
C GLU A 188 -15.02 8.46 -1.77
N VAL A 189 -14.01 8.77 -0.94
CA VAL A 189 -13.58 10.14 -0.65
C VAL A 189 -12.47 10.62 -1.58
N TYR A 190 -11.48 9.78 -1.85
CA TYR A 190 -10.28 10.18 -2.59
C TYR A 190 -10.26 9.72 -4.05
N GLU A 191 -11.17 8.82 -4.43
CA GLU A 191 -11.35 8.34 -5.81
C GLU A 191 -10.00 7.98 -6.49
N ASP A 192 -9.68 8.59 -7.62
CA ASP A 192 -8.50 8.32 -8.45
C ASP A 192 -7.19 8.84 -7.85
N LYS A 193 -7.29 9.59 -6.75
CA LYS A 193 -6.17 10.17 -6.00
C LYS A 193 -5.79 9.33 -4.78
N LEU A 194 -6.42 8.17 -4.59
CA LEU A 194 -6.08 7.24 -3.52
C LEU A 194 -5.06 6.20 -3.98
N ILE A 195 -4.12 5.86 -3.10
CA ILE A 195 -3.30 4.65 -3.24
C ILE A 195 -3.68 3.66 -2.14
N GLY A 196 -4.12 2.47 -2.53
CA GLY A 196 -4.30 1.34 -1.61
C GLY A 196 -3.13 0.37 -1.62
N VAL A 197 -2.63 -0.01 -0.45
CA VAL A 197 -1.52 -0.94 -0.24
C VAL A 197 -1.93 -2.04 0.74
N ILE A 198 -1.73 -3.31 0.42
CA ILE A 198 -1.85 -4.40 1.41
C ILE A 198 -0.48 -4.99 1.69
N LEU A 199 -0.07 -4.98 2.96
CA LEU A 199 1.17 -5.56 3.47
C LEU A 199 0.86 -6.83 4.28
N THR A 200 1.30 -7.97 3.76
CA THR A 200 1.09 -9.33 4.30
C THR A 200 -0.36 -9.72 4.63
N GLY A 201 -0.70 -10.99 4.40
CA GLY A 201 -2.04 -11.49 4.74
C GLY A 201 -2.17 -12.98 4.45
N ALA A 202 -2.63 -13.72 5.46
CA ALA A 202 -3.10 -15.10 5.32
C ALA A 202 -4.62 -15.16 5.05
N ASN A 203 -5.34 -14.05 5.27
CA ASN A 203 -6.80 -14.00 5.32
C ASN A 203 -7.39 -13.14 4.17
N SER A 204 -8.72 -13.18 4.04
CA SER A 204 -9.48 -12.52 2.96
C SER A 204 -9.79 -11.04 3.19
N ASP A 205 -9.52 -10.48 4.37
CA ASP A 205 -9.80 -9.07 4.68
C ASP A 205 -8.89 -8.12 3.88
N GLY A 206 -9.48 -7.07 3.32
CA GLY A 206 -8.87 -6.15 2.36
C GLY A 206 -9.16 -6.51 0.90
N ALA A 207 -9.68 -7.70 0.60
CA ALA A 207 -9.98 -8.11 -0.78
C ALA A 207 -11.22 -7.41 -1.37
N GLN A 208 -12.28 -7.19 -0.59
CA GLN A 208 -13.50 -6.50 -1.05
C GLN A 208 -13.24 -5.00 -1.21
N GLY A 209 -12.57 -4.39 -0.24
CA GLY A 209 -12.11 -3.00 -0.28
C GLY A 209 -11.17 -2.76 -1.45
N LEU A 210 -10.23 -3.68 -1.73
CA LEU A 210 -9.42 -3.64 -2.95
C LEU A 210 -10.25 -3.71 -4.24
N LYS A 211 -11.31 -4.53 -4.27
CA LYS A 211 -12.20 -4.62 -5.44
C LYS A 211 -12.96 -3.31 -5.66
N LYS A 212 -13.34 -2.61 -4.58
CA LYS A 212 -13.96 -1.27 -4.64
C LYS A 212 -12.95 -0.22 -5.14
N LEU A 213 -11.72 -0.23 -4.60
CA LEU A 213 -10.61 0.61 -5.08
C LEU A 213 -10.33 0.43 -6.58
N LYS A 214 -10.43 -0.79 -7.11
CA LYS A 214 -10.19 -1.08 -8.53
C LYS A 214 -11.13 -0.34 -9.50
N LYS A 215 -12.28 0.15 -9.02
CA LYS A 215 -13.23 0.93 -9.85
C LYS A 215 -12.91 2.42 -9.89
N THR A 216 -12.19 2.95 -8.90
CA THR A 216 -12.04 4.40 -8.69
C THR A 216 -10.59 4.85 -8.56
N ALA A 217 -9.64 3.99 -8.17
CA ALA A 217 -8.30 4.35 -7.70
C ALA A 217 -7.14 3.60 -8.42
N VAL A 218 -5.94 4.19 -8.39
CA VAL A 218 -4.70 3.51 -8.82
C VAL A 218 -4.18 2.62 -7.69
N TRP A 219 -4.26 1.30 -7.84
CA TRP A 219 -3.81 0.36 -6.81
C TRP A 219 -2.35 -0.05 -6.99
N ARG A 220 -1.62 -0.26 -5.87
CA ARG A 220 -0.28 -0.88 -5.87
C ARG A 220 -0.20 -1.93 -4.77
N LEU A 221 -0.35 -3.20 -5.15
CA LEU A 221 -0.21 -4.33 -4.23
C LEU A 221 1.29 -4.57 -3.94
N PHE A 222 1.72 -4.30 -2.72
CA PHE A 222 3.04 -4.67 -2.21
C PHE A 222 2.90 -5.77 -1.17
N LYS A 223 2.74 -7.02 -1.60
CA LYS A 223 2.89 -8.15 -0.67
C LYS A 223 4.38 -8.30 -0.36
N ILE A 224 4.84 -7.77 0.77
CA ILE A 224 6.20 -8.03 1.28
C ILE A 224 6.08 -9.21 2.23
N LEU A 225 6.42 -10.42 1.77
CA LEU A 225 6.61 -11.58 2.64
C LEU A 225 8.03 -11.55 3.22
#